data_AF-A0A1I3JXM4-F1
#
_entry.id   AF-A0A1I3JXM4-F1
#
_cell.length_a   1.000
_cell.length_b   1.000
_cell.length_c   1.000
_cell.angle_alpha   90.00
_cell.angle_beta   90.00
_cell.angle_gamma   90.00
#
_symmetry.space_group_name_H-M   'P 1'
#
loop_
_entity.id
_entity.type
_entity.pdbx_description
1 polymer ?
#
loop_
_entity_poly.entity_id
_entity_poly.type
_entity_poly.pdbx_seq_one_letter_code
_entity_poly.pdbx_strand_id
1 'polypeptide(L)'
;MIKKLFIAFAAISLTSCTPIYKKMNVDKETYEGLKDGLYANFQTSKGNMIVQFEDKKAPVTVANFVGLAEGKIDNKAKGKGVPFYDGTIFHRVIKDFMIQGGDPKGTGMGDPGYKFDDEKNDLKHTGKGILSMANSGPNTSGSQFFITEIATPWLDGKHTVFGKVINGIEVIDSIANVEKGAQDKPKTDVVLEKVSVFTKGDEYKNYDPAKIFSEGKGKIKENNKAILEKLEAEKKKKEEEFAANQQKMVDDLKAGMQVTPSGLYYKITESTDGAKPNVGDEVAVHYAGKLIDGTEFDSSFKRNEPIVIPIGVGQVIKGWDEGILLMKEGESATLLIPSELGYGARGAGGVIPPNAWLIFDVQLVDIKSAK
;
A
#
# COMPACT_ATOMS: atom_id res chain seq x y z
N MET A 1 -62.27 27.10 -58.93
CA MET A 1 -61.90 26.75 -57.53
C MET A 1 -60.53 26.06 -57.55
N ILE A 2 -59.46 26.76 -57.23
CA ILE A 2 -58.11 26.19 -57.11
C ILE A 2 -57.67 26.42 -55.67
N LYS A 3 -57.68 25.34 -54.86
CA LYS A 3 -57.21 25.36 -53.47
C LYS A 3 -55.68 25.49 -53.48
N LYS A 4 -55.16 26.64 -53.05
CA LYS A 4 -53.74 26.81 -52.72
C LYS A 4 -53.44 26.06 -51.41
N LEU A 5 -52.66 25.00 -51.50
CA LEU A 5 -52.12 24.27 -50.36
C LEU A 5 -50.90 25.05 -49.82
N PHE A 6 -51.05 25.69 -48.66
CA PHE A 6 -49.92 26.27 -47.94
C PHE A 6 -49.20 25.15 -47.16
N ILE A 7 -48.00 24.79 -47.59
CA ILE A 7 -47.10 23.92 -46.83
C ILE A 7 -46.29 24.84 -45.90
N ALA A 8 -46.58 24.78 -44.60
CA ALA A 8 -45.80 25.44 -43.57
C ALA A 8 -44.50 24.64 -43.34
N PHE A 9 -43.36 25.21 -43.76
CA PHE A 9 -42.06 24.71 -43.35
C PHE A 9 -41.82 25.07 -41.88
N ALA A 10 -41.94 24.09 -40.99
CA ALA A 10 -41.45 24.21 -39.63
C ALA A 10 -39.91 24.21 -39.68
N ALA A 11 -39.29 25.38 -39.46
CA ALA A 11 -37.86 25.48 -39.27
C ALA A 11 -37.49 24.85 -37.92
N ILE A 12 -37.05 23.59 -37.97
CA ILE A 12 -36.41 22.92 -36.83
C ILE A 12 -35.05 23.61 -36.64
N SER A 13 -34.98 24.52 -35.66
CA SER A 13 -33.73 25.09 -35.18
C SER A 13 -32.85 23.96 -34.63
N LEU A 14 -31.94 23.46 -35.46
CA LEU A 14 -30.81 22.63 -35.05
C LEU A 14 -29.88 23.49 -34.18
N THR A 15 -30.18 23.59 -32.88
CA THR A 15 -29.18 24.02 -31.90
C THR A 15 -28.04 23.02 -31.98
N SER A 16 -26.89 23.44 -32.47
CA SER A 16 -25.69 22.61 -32.57
C SER A 16 -25.26 22.20 -31.16
N CYS A 17 -25.75 21.06 -30.68
CA CYS A 17 -25.33 20.47 -29.42
C CYS A 17 -23.82 20.24 -29.51
N THR A 18 -23.05 21.01 -28.73
CA THR A 18 -21.62 20.78 -28.61
C THR A 18 -21.41 19.34 -28.12
N PRO A 19 -20.66 18.50 -28.86
CA PRO A 19 -20.43 17.12 -28.47
C PRO A 19 -19.84 17.00 -27.07
N ILE A 20 -20.20 15.94 -26.34
CA ILE A 20 -19.78 15.74 -24.93
C ILE A 20 -18.25 15.83 -24.81
N TYR A 21 -17.49 15.14 -25.66
CA TYR A 21 -16.02 15.14 -25.63
C TYR A 21 -15.41 16.56 -25.64
N LYS A 22 -15.97 17.49 -26.43
CA LYS A 22 -15.53 18.90 -26.45
C LYS A 22 -15.83 19.62 -25.14
N LYS A 23 -16.99 19.36 -24.52
CA LYS A 23 -17.35 19.95 -23.21
C LYS A 23 -16.42 19.47 -22.10
N MET A 24 -15.92 18.24 -22.23
CA MET A 24 -15.06 17.59 -21.23
C MET A 24 -13.56 17.84 -21.45
N ASN A 25 -13.20 18.59 -22.50
CA ASN A 25 -11.82 18.76 -22.94
C ASN A 25 -11.09 17.41 -23.16
N VAL A 26 -11.80 16.46 -23.76
CA VAL A 26 -11.27 15.15 -24.16
C VAL A 26 -11.25 15.10 -25.67
N ASP A 27 -10.14 14.64 -26.25
CA ASP A 27 -10.07 14.47 -27.70
C ASP A 27 -11.06 13.38 -28.16
N LYS A 28 -11.50 13.51 -29.40
CA LYS A 28 -12.56 12.66 -29.95
C LYS A 28 -12.15 11.19 -30.00
N GLU A 29 -10.89 10.91 -30.36
CA GLU A 29 -10.38 9.55 -30.52
C GLU A 29 -10.31 8.83 -29.18
N THR A 30 -9.75 9.49 -28.16
CA THR A 30 -9.76 8.98 -26.78
C THR A 30 -11.18 8.68 -26.34
N TYR A 31 -12.13 9.63 -26.50
CA TYR A 31 -13.52 9.42 -26.09
C TYR A 31 -14.21 8.26 -26.82
N GLU A 32 -14.01 8.16 -28.14
CA GLU A 32 -14.57 7.08 -28.95
C GLU A 32 -13.98 5.71 -28.56
N GLY A 33 -12.71 5.66 -28.17
CA GLY A 33 -12.03 4.45 -27.68
C GLY A 33 -12.41 3.98 -26.27
N LEU A 34 -13.07 4.82 -25.47
CA LEU A 34 -13.49 4.43 -24.11
C LEU A 34 -14.52 3.30 -24.13
N LYS A 35 -14.51 2.46 -23.09
CA LYS A 35 -15.61 1.52 -22.83
C LYS A 35 -16.73 2.23 -22.08
N ASP A 36 -17.87 1.57 -21.93
CA ASP A 36 -18.91 2.03 -21.01
C ASP A 36 -18.35 2.15 -19.60
N GLY A 37 -18.70 3.22 -18.89
CA GLY A 37 -18.10 3.56 -17.60
C GLY A 37 -18.30 5.01 -17.18
N LEU A 38 -17.81 5.30 -15.98
CA LEU A 38 -17.74 6.63 -15.38
C LEU A 38 -16.29 7.11 -15.37
N TYR A 39 -16.08 8.34 -15.83
CA TYR A 39 -14.76 8.90 -16.07
C TYR A 39 -14.66 10.35 -15.57
N ALA A 40 -13.43 10.82 -15.40
CA ALA A 40 -13.15 12.25 -15.23
C ALA A 40 -11.90 12.66 -16.00
N ASN A 41 -11.92 13.88 -16.55
CA ASN A 41 -10.72 14.56 -17.01
C ASN A 41 -10.20 15.46 -15.89
N PHE A 42 -9.00 15.17 -15.40
CA PHE A 42 -8.26 16.00 -14.45
C PHE A 42 -7.36 16.92 -15.25
N GLN A 43 -7.80 18.17 -15.41
CA GLN A 43 -7.01 19.21 -16.06
C GLN A 43 -6.10 19.83 -15.02
N THR A 44 -4.79 19.70 -15.24
CA THR A 44 -3.78 20.23 -14.32
C THR A 44 -2.88 21.19 -15.05
N SER A 45 -2.20 22.06 -14.28
CA SER A 45 -1.11 22.92 -14.77
C SER A 45 0.06 22.17 -15.43
N LYS A 46 0.08 20.83 -15.39
CA LYS A 46 1.10 19.96 -16.00
C LYS A 46 0.56 19.09 -17.14
N GLY A 47 -0.73 19.19 -17.46
CA GLY A 47 -1.38 18.37 -18.48
C GLY A 47 -2.66 17.71 -17.98
N ASN A 48 -3.31 16.97 -18.88
CA ASN A 48 -4.59 16.32 -18.63
C ASN A 48 -4.40 14.84 -18.29
N MET A 49 -5.18 14.33 -17.35
CA MET A 49 -5.26 12.90 -17.05
C MET A 49 -6.71 12.43 -17.15
N ILE A 50 -6.97 11.39 -17.95
CA ILE A 50 -8.29 10.74 -17.96
C ILE A 50 -8.28 9.62 -16.94
N VAL A 51 -9.17 9.71 -15.96
CA VAL A 51 -9.39 8.72 -14.92
C VAL A 51 -10.63 7.90 -15.27
N GLN A 52 -10.50 6.57 -15.21
CA GLN A 52 -11.62 5.63 -15.13
C GLN A 52 -11.91 5.33 -13.66
N PHE A 53 -13.17 5.46 -13.24
CA PHE A 53 -13.57 5.11 -11.88
C PHE A 53 -13.97 3.65 -11.77
N GLU A 54 -13.80 3.09 -10.56
CA GLU A 54 -14.16 1.72 -10.20
C GLU A 54 -15.46 1.73 -9.37
N ASP A 55 -16.52 2.34 -9.92
CA ASP A 55 -17.80 2.60 -9.22
C ASP A 55 -18.53 1.31 -8.80
N LYS A 56 -18.22 0.17 -9.41
CA LYS A 56 -18.75 -1.14 -8.99
C LYS A 56 -18.04 -1.70 -7.77
N LYS A 57 -16.79 -1.33 -7.55
CA LYS A 57 -15.93 -1.84 -6.47
C LYS A 57 -15.82 -0.87 -5.29
N ALA A 58 -16.01 0.42 -5.54
CA ALA A 58 -16.00 1.49 -4.54
C ALA A 58 -17.13 2.52 -4.80
N PRO A 59 -18.41 2.08 -4.81
CA PRO A 59 -19.53 2.95 -5.22
C PRO A 59 -19.67 4.21 -4.37
N VAL A 60 -19.49 4.12 -3.06
CA VAL A 60 -19.68 5.27 -2.17
C VAL A 60 -18.52 6.26 -2.28
N THR A 61 -17.30 5.75 -2.44
CA THR A 61 -16.08 6.55 -2.60
C THR A 61 -16.09 7.29 -3.94
N VAL A 62 -16.45 6.60 -5.03
CA VAL A 62 -16.61 7.23 -6.35
C VAL A 62 -17.72 8.28 -6.30
N ALA A 63 -18.87 7.96 -5.69
CA ALA A 63 -19.97 8.90 -5.56
C ALA A 63 -19.59 10.15 -4.73
N ASN A 64 -18.82 9.98 -3.65
CA ASN A 64 -18.25 11.11 -2.90
C ASN A 64 -17.36 11.98 -3.79
N PHE A 65 -16.41 11.37 -4.49
CA PHE A 65 -15.49 12.10 -5.36
C PHE A 65 -16.24 12.86 -6.46
N VAL A 66 -17.12 12.17 -7.19
CA VAL A 66 -17.88 12.76 -8.29
C VAL A 66 -18.83 13.85 -7.79
N GLY A 67 -19.53 13.60 -6.68
CA GLY A 67 -20.44 14.59 -6.10
C GLY A 67 -19.73 15.85 -5.61
N LEU A 68 -18.51 15.73 -5.08
CA LEU A 68 -17.66 16.88 -4.75
C LEU A 68 -17.16 17.59 -6.02
N ALA A 69 -16.69 16.85 -7.03
CA ALA A 69 -16.23 17.42 -8.30
C ALA A 69 -17.32 18.22 -9.02
N GLU A 70 -18.57 17.75 -8.98
CA GLU A 70 -19.71 18.42 -9.61
C GLU A 70 -20.40 19.46 -8.70
N GLY A 71 -19.94 19.65 -7.46
CA GLY A 71 -20.55 20.57 -6.48
C GLY A 71 -21.94 20.14 -6.00
N LYS A 72 -22.29 18.85 -6.14
CA LYS A 72 -23.59 18.26 -5.78
C LYS A 72 -23.67 17.83 -4.30
N ILE A 73 -22.52 17.67 -3.63
CA ILE A 73 -22.46 17.33 -2.21
C ILE A 73 -22.17 18.58 -1.37
N ASP A 74 -23.08 18.87 -0.44
CA ASP A 74 -22.91 19.93 0.54
C ASP A 74 -21.68 19.64 1.42
N ASN A 75 -20.83 20.65 1.62
CA ASN A 75 -19.56 20.55 2.33
C ASN A 75 -19.25 21.87 3.05
N LYS A 76 -18.21 21.89 3.89
CA LYS A 76 -17.83 23.08 4.68
C LYS A 76 -16.72 23.93 4.05
N ALA A 77 -16.11 23.48 2.95
CA ALA A 77 -14.95 24.15 2.37
C ALA A 77 -15.29 25.06 1.19
N LYS A 78 -16.38 24.76 0.46
CA LYS A 78 -16.84 25.48 -0.73
C LYS A 78 -18.34 25.74 -0.63
N GLY A 79 -18.81 26.78 -1.32
CA GLY A 79 -20.24 27.07 -1.43
C GLY A 79 -21.01 25.97 -2.17
N LYS A 80 -22.31 25.89 -1.94
CA LYS A 80 -23.20 24.93 -2.62
C LYS A 80 -23.16 25.13 -4.14
N GLY A 81 -23.06 24.04 -4.91
CA GLY A 81 -22.97 24.07 -6.37
C GLY A 81 -21.60 24.47 -6.92
N VAL A 82 -20.62 24.79 -6.05
CA VAL A 82 -19.25 25.10 -6.48
C VAL A 82 -18.45 23.80 -6.56
N PRO A 83 -17.84 23.47 -7.72
CA PRO A 83 -16.91 22.35 -7.86
C PRO A 83 -15.83 22.37 -6.78
N PHE A 84 -15.72 21.26 -6.03
CA PHE A 84 -14.86 21.21 -4.85
C PHE A 84 -13.36 21.26 -5.19
N TYR A 85 -12.97 20.52 -6.23
CA TYR A 85 -11.58 20.25 -6.58
C TYR A 85 -10.95 21.32 -7.47
N ASP A 86 -11.75 22.12 -8.16
CA ASP A 86 -11.27 23.16 -9.07
C ASP A 86 -10.43 24.19 -8.29
N GLY A 87 -9.17 24.34 -8.72
CA GLY A 87 -8.17 25.21 -8.10
C GLY A 87 -7.47 24.62 -6.87
N THR A 88 -7.75 23.36 -6.49
CA THR A 88 -6.94 22.69 -5.45
C THR A 88 -5.56 22.34 -5.98
N ILE A 89 -4.59 22.08 -5.09
CA ILE A 89 -3.21 21.77 -5.47
C ILE A 89 -2.82 20.34 -5.11
N PHE A 90 -1.82 19.81 -5.81
CA PHE A 90 -1.06 18.65 -5.36
C PHE A 90 -0.07 19.10 -4.27
N HIS A 91 -0.52 19.06 -3.01
CA HIS A 91 0.19 19.65 -1.87
C HIS A 91 1.31 18.75 -1.33
N ARG A 92 1.39 17.50 -1.79
CA ARG A 92 2.45 16.56 -1.40
C ARG A 92 2.78 15.65 -2.57
N VAL A 93 4.05 15.60 -2.94
CA VAL A 93 4.53 14.88 -4.11
C VAL A 93 5.81 14.15 -3.75
N ILE A 94 5.84 12.82 -3.92
CA ILE A 94 7.02 12.01 -3.58
C ILE A 94 7.36 11.14 -4.77
N LYS A 95 8.56 11.36 -5.31
CA LYS A 95 9.10 10.58 -6.41
C LYS A 95 9.23 9.11 -6.02
N ASP A 96 8.90 8.22 -6.96
CA ASP A 96 8.88 6.77 -6.79
C ASP A 96 7.90 6.36 -5.68
N PHE A 97 6.83 7.13 -5.52
CA PHE A 97 5.76 6.81 -4.59
C PHE A 97 4.39 7.29 -5.11
N MET A 98 4.08 8.58 -4.99
CA MET A 98 2.74 9.11 -5.29
C MET A 98 2.68 10.65 -5.40
N ILE A 99 1.60 11.13 -6.01
CA ILE A 99 1.17 12.54 -6.02
C ILE A 99 -0.17 12.67 -5.27
N GLN A 100 -0.25 13.55 -4.27
CA GLN A 100 -1.42 13.71 -3.40
C GLN A 100 -2.04 15.10 -3.52
N GLY A 101 -3.37 15.14 -3.68
CA GLY A 101 -4.17 16.34 -3.88
C GLY A 101 -5.52 16.27 -3.17
N GLY A 102 -6.44 17.18 -3.54
CA GLY A 102 -7.82 17.19 -3.01
C GLY A 102 -7.99 17.83 -1.63
N ASP A 103 -6.97 18.53 -1.12
CA ASP A 103 -7.10 19.38 0.07
C ASP A 103 -7.53 20.81 -0.35
N PRO A 104 -8.70 21.30 0.07
CA PRO A 104 -9.16 22.65 -0.26
C PRO A 104 -8.27 23.77 0.31
N LYS A 105 -7.45 23.49 1.33
CA LYS A 105 -6.50 24.43 1.95
C LYS A 105 -5.07 24.26 1.43
N GLY A 106 -4.75 23.15 0.77
CA GLY A 106 -3.41 22.85 0.28
C GLY A 106 -2.35 22.68 1.38
N THR A 107 -2.75 22.26 2.59
CA THR A 107 -1.86 22.07 3.75
C THR A 107 -1.65 20.60 4.12
N GLY A 108 -2.36 19.67 3.48
CA GLY A 108 -2.46 18.25 3.84
C GLY A 108 -3.43 17.95 4.98
N MET A 109 -4.12 18.96 5.53
CA MET A 109 -4.97 18.82 6.71
C MET A 109 -6.44 19.17 6.46
N GLY A 110 -6.78 19.77 5.31
CA GLY A 110 -8.16 20.10 5.01
C GLY A 110 -8.97 18.89 4.54
N ASP A 111 -10.28 19.02 4.67
CA ASP A 111 -11.27 18.01 4.30
C ASP A 111 -12.61 18.71 3.95
N PRO A 112 -13.65 17.98 3.49
CA PRO A 112 -14.93 18.59 3.11
C PRO A 112 -15.83 18.90 4.33
N GLY A 113 -15.34 18.75 5.56
CA GLY A 113 -16.10 18.93 6.79
C GLY A 113 -16.77 17.67 7.31
N TYR A 114 -16.44 16.51 6.75
CA TYR A 114 -16.90 15.19 7.17
C TYR A 114 -15.86 14.11 6.83
N LYS A 115 -16.03 12.94 7.46
CA LYS A 115 -15.28 11.70 7.17
C LYS A 115 -16.26 10.56 6.89
N PHE A 116 -15.81 9.54 6.18
CA PHE A 116 -16.57 8.31 5.95
C PHE A 116 -15.65 7.07 5.98
N ASP A 117 -16.28 5.90 6.16
CA ASP A 117 -15.58 4.62 6.26
C ASP A 117 -14.89 4.24 4.94
N ASP A 118 -13.79 3.49 5.03
CA ASP A 118 -13.10 3.00 3.82
C ASP A 118 -13.90 1.85 3.20
N GLU A 119 -14.15 1.88 1.89
CA GLU A 119 -14.69 0.71 1.18
C GLU A 119 -13.56 -0.29 0.94
N LYS A 120 -13.70 -1.50 1.49
CA LYS A 120 -12.78 -2.61 1.24
C LYS A 120 -13.14 -3.27 -0.08
N ASN A 121 -12.14 -3.49 -0.92
CA ASN A 121 -12.28 -4.16 -2.20
C ASN A 121 -11.03 -5.00 -2.52
N ASP A 122 -11.06 -5.72 -3.64
CA ASP A 122 -9.99 -6.59 -4.13
C ASP A 122 -8.99 -5.87 -5.05
N LEU A 123 -9.13 -4.55 -5.22
CA LEU A 123 -8.22 -3.73 -6.00
C LEU A 123 -6.93 -3.49 -5.22
N LYS A 124 -5.82 -3.35 -5.96
CA LYS A 124 -4.47 -3.25 -5.41
C LYS A 124 -3.69 -2.13 -6.07
N HIS A 125 -2.68 -1.63 -5.37
CA HIS A 125 -1.76 -0.60 -5.87
C HIS A 125 -0.67 -1.25 -6.73
N THR A 126 -1.07 -1.79 -7.87
CA THR A 126 -0.23 -2.66 -8.73
C THR A 126 0.79 -1.93 -9.58
N GLY A 127 0.74 -0.60 -9.66
CA GLY A 127 1.62 0.18 -10.51
C GLY A 127 1.23 1.64 -10.59
N LYS A 128 1.81 2.34 -11.56
CA LYS A 128 1.55 3.76 -11.83
C LYS A 128 0.08 4.00 -12.18
N GLY A 129 -0.48 5.12 -11.71
CA GLY A 129 -1.79 5.61 -12.11
C GLY A 129 -2.96 5.08 -11.30
N ILE A 130 -2.75 4.29 -10.24
CA ILE A 130 -3.82 3.86 -9.34
C ILE A 130 -4.26 5.04 -8.47
N LEU A 131 -5.55 5.37 -8.52
CA LEU A 131 -6.19 6.46 -7.78
C LEU A 131 -6.84 5.91 -6.50
N SER A 132 -6.46 6.49 -5.36
CA SER A 132 -6.86 6.01 -4.04
C SER A 132 -7.16 7.16 -3.09
N MET A 133 -8.04 6.92 -2.10
CA MET A 133 -8.33 7.90 -1.06
C MET A 133 -7.16 8.03 -0.08
N ALA A 134 -6.76 9.26 0.20
CA ALA A 134 -5.88 9.54 1.34
C ALA A 134 -6.71 9.54 2.64
N ASN A 135 -6.12 9.05 3.72
CA ASN A 135 -6.75 8.99 5.04
C ASN A 135 -5.69 9.22 6.14
N SER A 136 -6.15 9.50 7.37
CA SER A 136 -5.32 9.70 8.56
C SER A 136 -5.45 8.51 9.53
N GLY A 137 -5.65 7.32 8.98
CA GLY A 137 -6.02 6.11 9.70
C GLY A 137 -7.33 5.51 9.15
N PRO A 138 -7.68 4.29 9.58
CA PRO A 138 -8.86 3.58 9.08
C PRO A 138 -10.12 4.43 9.21
N ASN A 139 -10.95 4.42 8.18
CA ASN A 139 -12.27 5.06 8.16
C ASN A 139 -12.24 6.59 8.33
N THR A 140 -11.20 7.24 7.81
CA THR A 140 -11.07 8.70 7.82
C THR A 140 -10.95 9.29 6.42
N SER A 141 -11.56 8.62 5.45
CA SER A 141 -11.66 9.11 4.07
C SER A 141 -12.49 10.40 4.02
N GLY A 142 -12.09 11.34 3.16
CA GLY A 142 -12.70 12.67 3.03
C GLY A 142 -12.72 13.14 1.58
N SER A 143 -11.93 14.16 1.25
CA SER A 143 -11.76 14.66 -0.13
C SER A 143 -10.37 14.42 -0.70
N GLN A 144 -9.37 14.22 0.15
CA GLN A 144 -8.00 14.04 -0.31
C GLN A 144 -7.81 12.68 -0.99
N PHE A 145 -7.05 12.68 -2.06
CA PHE A 145 -6.74 11.49 -2.85
C PHE A 145 -5.26 11.51 -3.24
N PHE A 146 -4.75 10.36 -3.66
CA PHE A 146 -3.44 10.26 -4.28
C PHE A 146 -3.48 9.38 -5.52
N ILE A 147 -2.51 9.60 -6.41
CA ILE A 147 -2.24 8.78 -7.58
C ILE A 147 -0.83 8.22 -7.44
N THR A 148 -0.69 6.92 -7.58
CA THR A 148 0.59 6.20 -7.45
C THR A 148 1.53 6.45 -8.64
N GLU A 149 2.84 6.54 -8.40
CA GLU A 149 3.88 6.58 -9.44
C GLU A 149 4.48 5.18 -9.70
N ILE A 150 4.47 4.31 -8.68
CA ILE A 150 4.97 2.93 -8.74
C ILE A 150 3.99 1.96 -8.06
N ALA A 151 4.27 0.66 -8.09
CA ALA A 151 3.52 -0.30 -7.28
C ALA A 151 3.77 -0.06 -5.78
N THR A 152 2.70 0.04 -4.99
CA THR A 152 2.77 0.33 -3.55
C THR A 152 1.96 -0.69 -2.73
N PRO A 153 2.30 -1.99 -2.77
CA PRO A 153 1.49 -3.06 -2.17
C PRO A 153 1.31 -2.92 -0.64
N TRP A 154 2.18 -2.17 0.05
CA TRP A 154 2.04 -1.88 1.47
C TRP A 154 0.83 -0.99 1.82
N LEU A 155 0.17 -0.40 0.82
CA LEU A 155 -1.06 0.38 0.94
C LEU A 155 -2.34 -0.45 0.71
N ASP A 156 -2.21 -1.68 0.21
CA ASP A 156 -3.35 -2.54 -0.11
C ASP A 156 -4.22 -2.79 1.14
N GLY A 157 -5.53 -2.63 0.98
CA GLY A 157 -6.51 -2.74 2.07
C GLY A 157 -6.50 -1.58 3.08
N LYS A 158 -5.53 -0.66 3.02
CA LYS A 158 -5.43 0.52 3.91
C LYS A 158 -6.03 1.78 3.30
N HIS A 159 -5.94 1.91 1.98
CA HIS A 159 -6.52 3.02 1.22
C HIS A 159 -7.48 2.46 0.18
N THR A 160 -8.70 3.00 0.11
CA THR A 160 -9.67 2.59 -0.89
C THR A 160 -9.20 3.03 -2.27
N VAL A 161 -8.84 2.06 -3.11
CA VAL A 161 -8.65 2.26 -4.55
C VAL A 161 -10.04 2.46 -5.17
N PHE A 162 -10.20 3.54 -5.94
CA PHE A 162 -11.49 3.89 -6.54
C PHE A 162 -11.39 4.34 -8.00
N GLY A 163 -10.22 4.24 -8.62
CA GLY A 163 -10.04 4.50 -10.04
C GLY A 163 -8.61 4.28 -10.52
N LYS A 164 -8.39 4.57 -11.80
CA LYS A 164 -7.08 4.55 -12.43
C LYS A 164 -6.97 5.57 -13.56
N VAL A 165 -5.79 6.12 -13.76
CA VAL A 165 -5.46 6.92 -14.94
C VAL A 165 -5.32 5.99 -16.15
N ILE A 166 -6.06 6.27 -17.22
CA ILE A 166 -6.08 5.48 -18.46
C ILE A 166 -5.52 6.25 -19.67
N ASN A 167 -5.33 7.57 -19.55
CA ASN A 167 -4.69 8.42 -20.55
C ASN A 167 -4.02 9.61 -19.85
N GLY A 168 -2.89 10.09 -20.38
CA GLY A 168 -2.06 11.12 -19.74
C GLY A 168 -1.22 10.60 -18.57
N ILE A 169 -0.84 9.32 -18.59
CA ILE A 169 -0.14 8.69 -17.46
C ILE A 169 1.24 9.32 -17.17
N GLU A 170 1.88 9.89 -18.19
CA GLU A 170 3.14 10.63 -18.13
C GLU A 170 3.03 11.97 -17.38
N VAL A 171 1.82 12.51 -17.22
CA VAL A 171 1.58 13.72 -16.41
C VAL A 171 1.89 13.45 -14.94
N ILE A 172 1.71 12.20 -14.47
CA ILE A 172 2.06 11.81 -13.10
C ILE A 172 3.55 12.05 -12.86
N ASP A 173 4.42 11.65 -13.80
CA ASP A 173 5.87 11.85 -13.69
C ASP A 173 6.22 13.34 -13.76
N SER A 174 5.52 14.09 -14.61
CA SER A 174 5.71 15.54 -14.73
C SER A 174 5.39 16.29 -13.44
N ILE A 175 4.40 15.79 -12.68
CA ILE A 175 4.06 16.30 -11.35
C ILE A 175 5.07 15.78 -10.32
N ALA A 176 5.40 14.48 -10.32
CA ALA A 176 6.29 13.84 -9.35
C ALA A 176 7.70 14.44 -9.29
N ASN A 177 8.20 14.86 -10.46
CA ASN A 177 9.55 15.38 -10.64
C ASN A 177 9.70 16.89 -10.41
N VAL A 178 8.63 17.62 -10.04
CA VAL A 178 8.76 19.05 -9.71
C VAL A 178 9.69 19.29 -8.53
N GLU A 179 10.26 20.49 -8.47
CA GLU A 179 11.06 20.92 -7.33
C GLU A 179 10.20 21.01 -6.08
N LYS A 180 10.67 20.39 -4.99
CA LYS A 180 9.95 20.28 -3.72
C LYS A 180 10.58 21.20 -2.67
N GLY A 181 9.73 21.76 -1.81
CA GLY A 181 10.08 22.46 -0.59
C GLY A 181 9.93 21.55 0.63
N ALA A 182 9.60 22.15 1.77
CA ALA A 182 9.38 21.40 3.01
C ALA A 182 8.20 20.43 2.89
N GLN A 183 8.30 19.29 3.59
CA GLN A 183 7.24 18.27 3.68
C GLN A 183 6.75 17.74 2.32
N ASP A 184 7.66 17.65 1.35
CA ASP A 184 7.39 17.16 -0.01
C ASP A 184 6.38 18.02 -0.80
N LYS A 185 6.10 19.25 -0.37
CA LYS A 185 5.21 20.17 -1.09
C LYS A 185 5.94 20.79 -2.29
N PRO A 186 5.36 20.84 -3.50
CA PRO A 186 5.95 21.56 -4.63
C PRO A 186 6.29 23.03 -4.30
N LYS A 187 7.44 23.52 -4.74
CA LYS A 187 7.81 24.95 -4.57
C LYS A 187 6.94 25.87 -5.41
N THR A 188 6.56 25.40 -6.60
CA THR A 188 5.55 26.04 -7.45
C THR A 188 4.32 25.15 -7.42
N ASP A 189 3.18 25.73 -7.08
CA ASP A 189 1.93 24.98 -6.97
C ASP A 189 1.60 24.28 -8.30
N VAL A 190 1.39 22.96 -8.20
CA VAL A 190 0.78 22.18 -9.27
C VAL A 190 -0.71 22.19 -9.03
N VAL A 191 -1.44 22.96 -9.83
CA VAL A 191 -2.88 23.18 -9.68
C VAL A 191 -3.67 22.12 -10.44
N LEU A 192 -4.69 21.56 -9.79
CA LEU A 192 -5.80 20.85 -10.41
C LEU A 192 -6.83 21.90 -10.83
N GLU A 193 -6.69 22.37 -12.06
CA GLU A 193 -7.44 23.49 -12.60
C GLU A 193 -8.92 23.17 -12.70
N LYS A 194 -9.24 21.96 -13.17
CA LYS A 194 -10.63 21.52 -13.34
C LYS A 194 -10.77 20.00 -13.30
N VAL A 195 -11.82 19.52 -12.63
CA VAL A 195 -12.27 18.12 -12.73
C VAL A 195 -13.57 18.04 -13.51
N SER A 196 -13.53 17.44 -14.69
CA SER A 196 -14.72 17.33 -15.55
C SER A 196 -15.18 15.86 -15.61
N VAL A 197 -16.32 15.54 -14.97
CA VAL A 197 -16.89 14.18 -14.89
C VAL A 197 -17.81 13.88 -16.08
N PHE A 198 -17.66 12.71 -16.70
CA PHE A 198 -18.52 12.24 -17.79
C PHE A 198 -18.70 10.74 -17.79
N THR A 199 -19.69 10.28 -18.55
CA THR A 199 -20.08 8.88 -18.63
C THR A 199 -20.14 8.40 -20.08
N LYS A 200 -20.04 7.09 -20.25
CA LYS A 200 -20.31 6.38 -21.50
C LYS A 200 -21.16 5.15 -21.20
N GLY A 201 -22.14 4.88 -22.05
CA GLY A 201 -23.08 3.77 -21.85
C GLY A 201 -24.38 4.18 -21.14
N ASP A 202 -25.41 3.37 -21.37
CA ASP A 202 -26.77 3.65 -20.92
C ASP A 202 -26.97 3.51 -19.41
N GLU A 203 -26.15 2.69 -18.75
CA GLU A 203 -26.21 2.43 -17.31
C GLU A 203 -26.07 3.71 -16.47
N TYR A 204 -25.32 4.70 -16.97
CA TYR A 204 -24.98 5.91 -16.22
C TYR A 204 -25.89 7.11 -16.51
N LYS A 205 -26.94 6.95 -17.33
CA LYS A 205 -27.87 8.04 -17.69
C LYS A 205 -28.50 8.72 -16.47
N ASN A 206 -28.73 7.95 -15.40
CA ASN A 206 -29.37 8.40 -14.17
C ASN A 206 -28.41 8.33 -12.97
N TYR A 207 -27.10 8.41 -13.21
CA TYR A 207 -26.12 8.38 -12.12
C TYR A 207 -26.26 9.61 -11.22
N ASP A 208 -26.61 9.39 -9.96
CA ASP A 208 -26.78 10.43 -8.94
C ASP A 208 -25.75 10.24 -7.81
N PRO A 209 -24.61 10.94 -7.85
CA PRO A 209 -23.55 10.77 -6.84
C PRO A 209 -24.00 11.22 -5.45
N ALA A 210 -24.83 12.26 -5.34
CA ALA A 210 -25.26 12.77 -4.04
C ALA A 210 -26.17 11.75 -3.34
N LYS A 211 -27.11 11.17 -4.09
CA LYS A 211 -27.98 10.11 -3.58
C LYS A 211 -27.18 8.87 -3.19
N ILE A 212 -26.34 8.34 -4.09
CA ILE A 212 -25.52 7.14 -3.83
C ILE A 212 -24.66 7.34 -2.57
N PHE A 213 -23.99 8.48 -2.44
CA PHE A 213 -23.18 8.79 -1.27
C PHE A 213 -24.02 8.84 0.02
N SER A 214 -25.14 9.56 0.00
CA SER A 214 -25.99 9.75 1.18
C SER A 214 -26.61 8.44 1.68
N GLU A 215 -27.06 7.57 0.78
CA GLU A 215 -27.71 6.30 1.11
C GLU A 215 -26.69 5.18 1.41
N GLY A 216 -25.50 5.28 0.82
CA GLY A 216 -24.46 4.25 0.88
C GLY A 216 -23.49 4.40 2.04
N LYS A 217 -23.13 5.62 2.47
CA LYS A 217 -22.08 5.84 3.48
C LYS A 217 -22.33 5.14 4.82
N GLY A 218 -23.60 5.01 5.23
CA GLY A 218 -23.97 4.31 6.47
C GLY A 218 -23.88 2.78 6.38
N LYS A 219 -23.76 2.22 5.17
CA LYS A 219 -23.76 0.78 4.89
C LYS A 219 -22.36 0.22 4.63
N ILE A 220 -21.33 1.06 4.55
CA ILE A 220 -19.96 0.63 4.21
C ILE A 220 -19.47 -0.45 5.17
N LYS A 221 -19.66 -0.30 6.48
CA LYS A 221 -19.22 -1.31 7.46
C LYS A 221 -19.88 -2.68 7.24
N GLU A 222 -21.16 -2.70 6.91
CA GLU A 222 -21.89 -3.94 6.59
C GLU A 222 -21.36 -4.56 5.30
N ASN A 223 -21.21 -3.74 4.25
CA ASN A 223 -20.69 -4.19 2.95
C ASN A 223 -19.26 -4.75 3.04
N ASN A 224 -18.45 -4.19 3.94
CA ASN A 224 -17.08 -4.64 4.17
C ASN A 224 -17.00 -6.04 4.82
N LYS A 225 -18.05 -6.52 5.49
CA LYS A 225 -18.01 -7.75 6.29
C LYS A 225 -17.51 -8.97 5.49
N ALA A 226 -18.12 -9.24 4.35
CA ALA A 226 -17.76 -10.39 3.52
C ALA A 226 -16.32 -10.33 2.99
N ILE A 227 -15.84 -9.13 2.66
CA ILE A 227 -14.47 -8.93 2.18
C ILE A 227 -13.48 -9.08 3.32
N LEU A 228 -13.77 -8.53 4.50
CA LEU A 228 -12.92 -8.68 5.68
C LEU A 228 -12.81 -10.15 6.11
N GLU A 229 -13.93 -10.89 6.13
CA GLU A 229 -13.94 -12.34 6.40
C GLU A 229 -13.09 -13.11 5.38
N LYS A 230 -13.19 -12.76 4.09
CA LYS A 230 -12.35 -13.36 3.04
C LYS A 230 -10.87 -13.04 3.23
N LEU A 231 -10.53 -11.78 3.53
CA LEU A 231 -9.14 -11.36 3.74
C LEU A 231 -8.53 -12.02 4.99
N GLU A 232 -9.30 -12.18 6.06
CA GLU A 232 -8.88 -12.90 7.26
C GLU A 232 -8.66 -14.40 6.97
N ALA A 233 -9.56 -15.04 6.22
CA ALA A 233 -9.40 -16.42 5.78
C ALA A 233 -8.17 -16.61 4.87
N GLU A 234 -7.94 -15.70 3.93
CA GLU A 234 -6.74 -15.73 3.07
C GLU A 234 -5.45 -15.52 3.87
N LYS A 235 -5.46 -14.62 4.86
CA LYS A 235 -4.32 -14.40 5.76
C LYS A 235 -4.04 -15.67 6.57
N LYS A 236 -5.06 -16.27 7.18
CA LYS A 236 -4.93 -17.52 7.94
C LYS A 236 -4.40 -18.66 7.06
N LYS A 237 -4.92 -18.80 5.85
CA LYS A 237 -4.44 -19.80 4.88
C LYS A 237 -2.96 -19.60 4.55
N LYS A 238 -2.51 -18.36 4.34
CA LYS A 238 -1.08 -18.06 4.10
C LYS A 238 -0.21 -18.35 5.31
N GLU A 239 -0.69 -18.08 6.51
CA GLU A 239 0.02 -18.40 7.75
C GLU A 239 0.14 -19.92 7.94
N GLU A 240 -0.93 -20.67 7.66
CA GLU A 240 -0.94 -22.14 7.67
C GLU A 240 -0.01 -22.74 6.60
N GLU A 241 -0.05 -22.22 5.37
CA GLU A 241 0.85 -22.62 4.28
C GLU A 241 2.31 -22.31 4.63
N PHE A 242 2.59 -21.13 5.20
CA PHE A 242 3.93 -20.76 5.67
C PHE A 242 4.41 -21.72 6.76
N ALA A 243 3.58 -22.00 7.78
CA ALA A 243 3.92 -22.94 8.84
C ALA A 243 4.17 -24.37 8.30
N ALA A 244 3.33 -24.84 7.38
CA ALA A 244 3.47 -26.16 6.77
C ALA A 244 4.76 -26.27 5.92
N ASN A 245 5.05 -25.24 5.13
CA ASN A 245 6.28 -25.18 4.34
C ASN A 245 7.51 -25.18 5.24
N GLN A 246 7.46 -24.45 6.35
CA GLN A 246 8.56 -24.45 7.30
C GLN A 246 8.78 -25.83 7.94
N GLN A 247 7.69 -26.46 8.39
CA GLN A 247 7.76 -27.77 9.03
C GLN A 247 8.45 -28.80 8.12
N LYS A 248 8.10 -28.81 6.83
CA LYS A 248 8.71 -29.71 5.84
C LYS A 248 10.22 -29.53 5.74
N MET A 249 10.71 -28.28 5.67
CA MET A 249 12.14 -28.00 5.51
C MET A 249 12.92 -28.24 6.81
N VAL A 250 12.30 -27.90 7.94
CA VAL A 250 12.88 -28.10 9.27
C VAL A 250 13.11 -29.58 9.56
N ASP A 251 12.21 -30.47 9.15
CA ASP A 251 12.38 -31.91 9.40
C ASP A 251 13.59 -32.50 8.66
N ASP A 252 13.89 -32.01 7.45
CA ASP A 252 15.11 -32.36 6.73
C ASP A 252 16.37 -31.79 7.43
N LEU A 253 16.30 -30.56 7.93
CA LEU A 253 17.43 -29.88 8.59
C LEU A 253 17.78 -30.47 9.96
N LYS A 254 16.80 -31.00 10.70
CA LYS A 254 17.03 -31.64 12.01
C LYS A 254 17.89 -32.90 11.90
N ALA A 255 18.01 -33.51 10.72
CA ALA A 255 18.74 -34.75 10.55
C ALA A 255 20.20 -34.61 10.98
N GLY A 256 20.59 -35.34 12.03
CA GLY A 256 21.96 -35.31 12.57
C GLY A 256 22.26 -34.11 13.48
N MET A 257 21.26 -33.34 13.90
CA MET A 257 21.38 -32.33 14.95
C MET A 257 21.00 -32.91 16.32
N GLN A 258 21.58 -32.36 17.38
CA GLN A 258 21.16 -32.58 18.76
C GLN A 258 20.05 -31.60 19.13
N VAL A 259 19.18 -31.97 20.07
CA VAL A 259 18.08 -31.13 20.55
C VAL A 259 18.18 -30.92 22.06
N THR A 260 17.94 -29.69 22.50
CA THR A 260 17.91 -29.33 23.92
C THR A 260 16.48 -29.41 24.48
N PRO A 261 16.29 -29.35 25.81
CA PRO A 261 14.95 -29.33 26.41
C PRO A 261 14.07 -28.14 25.99
N SER A 262 14.67 -27.02 25.57
CA SER A 262 13.92 -25.86 25.07
C SER A 262 13.43 -26.03 23.63
N GLY A 263 13.93 -27.06 22.93
CA GLY A 263 13.67 -27.31 21.52
C GLY A 263 14.69 -26.67 20.57
N LEU A 264 15.78 -26.09 21.08
CA LEU A 264 16.89 -25.65 20.25
C LEU A 264 17.58 -26.87 19.61
N TYR A 265 17.80 -26.81 18.30
CA TYR A 265 18.59 -27.80 17.58
C TYR A 265 19.98 -27.24 17.31
N TYR A 266 21.02 -28.05 17.48
CA TYR A 266 22.39 -27.64 17.21
C TYR A 266 23.25 -28.78 16.68
N LYS A 267 24.29 -28.44 15.93
CA LYS A 267 25.32 -29.36 15.46
C LYS A 267 26.66 -28.65 15.48
N ILE A 268 27.60 -29.14 16.28
CA ILE A 268 29.00 -28.71 16.22
C ILE A 268 29.57 -29.19 14.88
N THR A 269 30.03 -28.25 14.05
CA THR A 269 30.58 -28.51 12.72
C THR A 269 32.10 -28.58 12.73
N GLU A 270 32.74 -27.84 13.64
CA GLU A 270 34.17 -27.89 13.93
C GLU A 270 34.36 -27.85 15.45
N SER A 271 35.07 -28.84 15.99
CA SER A 271 35.25 -28.98 17.43
C SER A 271 36.68 -28.66 17.86
N THR A 272 36.82 -28.18 19.09
CA THR A 272 38.09 -27.80 19.71
C THR A 272 38.15 -28.26 21.18
N ASP A 273 39.33 -28.14 21.78
CA ASP A 273 39.53 -28.33 23.21
C ASP A 273 39.48 -26.99 24.00
N GLY A 274 38.88 -25.96 23.42
CA GLY A 274 38.74 -24.64 24.03
C GLY A 274 37.89 -24.61 25.31
N ALA A 275 37.93 -23.47 26.01
CA ALA A 275 37.11 -23.27 27.20
C ALA A 275 35.63 -23.11 26.84
N LYS A 276 34.74 -23.49 27.77
CA LYS A 276 33.30 -23.19 27.65
C LYS A 276 32.98 -21.83 28.27
N PRO A 277 32.11 -21.01 27.65
CA PRO A 277 31.67 -19.76 28.25
C PRO A 277 30.72 -20.02 29.42
N ASN A 278 30.72 -19.11 30.39
CA ASN A 278 29.76 -19.08 31.48
C ASN A 278 28.69 -18.02 31.23
N VAL A 279 27.55 -18.17 31.91
CA VAL A 279 26.51 -17.14 31.91
C VAL A 279 27.10 -15.82 32.41
N GLY A 280 26.92 -14.75 31.63
CA GLY A 280 27.41 -13.41 31.90
C GLY A 280 28.74 -13.07 31.23
N ASP A 281 29.48 -14.05 30.70
CA ASP A 281 30.74 -13.80 29.99
C ASP A 281 30.48 -12.98 28.70
N GLU A 282 31.46 -12.16 28.31
CA GLU A 282 31.48 -11.51 27.01
C GLU A 282 32.10 -12.47 25.99
N VAL A 283 31.39 -12.76 24.91
CA VAL A 283 31.85 -13.64 23.84
C VAL A 283 31.98 -12.88 22.53
N ALA A 284 33.02 -13.17 21.75
CA ALA A 284 33.16 -12.72 20.38
C ALA A 284 32.67 -13.83 19.44
N VAL A 285 31.65 -13.56 18.63
CA VAL A 285 31.02 -14.56 17.78
C VAL A 285 30.97 -14.08 16.33
N HIS A 286 31.51 -14.88 15.42
CA HIS A 286 31.16 -14.79 14.03
C HIS A 286 29.86 -15.56 13.77
N TYR A 287 28.98 -14.99 12.96
CA TYR A 287 27.71 -15.59 12.57
C TYR A 287 27.31 -15.27 11.12
N ALA A 288 26.51 -16.16 10.54
CA ALA A 288 25.64 -15.94 9.39
C ALA A 288 24.21 -16.41 9.73
N GLY A 289 23.25 -15.48 9.73
CA GLY A 289 21.84 -15.73 10.02
C GLY A 289 21.02 -15.87 8.74
N LYS A 290 20.28 -16.98 8.61
CA LYS A 290 19.50 -17.34 7.44
C LYS A 290 18.09 -17.79 7.83
N LEU A 291 17.12 -17.56 6.95
CA LEU A 291 15.87 -18.30 6.96
C LEU A 291 16.13 -19.74 6.49
N ILE A 292 15.22 -20.65 6.83
CA ILE A 292 15.34 -22.07 6.44
C ILE A 292 15.30 -22.30 4.92
N ASP A 293 14.83 -21.34 4.13
CA ASP A 293 14.89 -21.35 2.67
C ASP A 293 16.26 -20.93 2.10
N GLY A 294 17.22 -20.63 2.98
CA GLY A 294 18.57 -20.20 2.64
C GLY A 294 18.73 -18.69 2.50
N THR A 295 17.66 -17.90 2.60
CA THR A 295 17.73 -16.44 2.53
C THR A 295 18.52 -15.88 3.71
N GLU A 296 19.72 -15.37 3.45
CA GLU A 296 20.55 -14.73 4.48
C GLU A 296 20.04 -13.32 4.79
N PHE A 297 19.80 -13.02 6.07
CA PHE A 297 19.35 -11.70 6.53
C PHE A 297 20.47 -10.86 7.14
N ASP A 298 21.51 -11.49 7.70
CA ASP A 298 22.70 -10.79 8.22
C ASP A 298 23.89 -11.76 8.35
N SER A 299 25.11 -11.24 8.21
CA SER A 299 26.33 -12.01 8.35
C SER A 299 27.51 -11.13 8.75
N SER A 300 28.14 -11.48 9.87
CA SER A 300 29.38 -10.87 10.34
C SER A 300 30.58 -11.25 9.45
N PHE A 301 30.56 -12.43 8.82
CA PHE A 301 31.66 -12.89 7.96
C PHE A 301 31.87 -11.98 6.76
N LYS A 302 30.79 -11.38 6.22
CA LYS A 302 30.86 -10.39 5.14
C LYS A 302 31.62 -9.12 5.52
N ARG A 303 31.62 -8.79 6.82
CA ARG A 303 32.31 -7.63 7.37
C ARG A 303 33.67 -7.99 7.99
N ASN A 304 33.96 -9.29 8.14
CA ASN A 304 35.12 -9.82 8.83
C ASN A 304 35.32 -9.23 10.24
N GLU A 305 34.21 -8.97 10.93
CA GLU A 305 34.18 -8.38 12.27
C GLU A 305 33.19 -9.17 13.15
N PRO A 306 33.67 -9.95 14.14
CA PRO A 306 32.81 -10.64 15.10
C PRO A 306 31.98 -9.65 15.92
N ILE A 307 30.79 -10.07 16.32
CA ILE A 307 30.02 -9.30 17.30
C ILE A 307 30.46 -9.69 18.71
N VAL A 308 30.61 -8.70 19.60
CA VAL A 308 30.88 -8.92 21.02
C VAL A 308 29.60 -8.70 21.80
N ILE A 309 29.17 -9.72 22.55
CA ILE A 309 27.92 -9.72 23.31
C ILE A 309 28.10 -10.41 24.66
N PRO A 310 27.39 -9.98 25.72
CA PRO A 310 27.26 -10.78 26.93
C PRO A 310 26.30 -11.95 26.68
N ILE A 311 26.66 -13.17 27.12
CA ILE A 311 25.88 -14.38 26.82
C ILE A 311 25.10 -14.91 28.02
N GLY A 312 23.88 -15.42 27.78
CA GLY A 312 23.04 -16.05 28.80
C GLY A 312 22.27 -15.06 29.68
N VAL A 313 22.21 -13.79 29.29
CA VAL A 313 21.65 -12.69 30.10
C VAL A 313 20.44 -12.00 29.46
N GLY A 314 19.90 -12.53 28.35
CA GLY A 314 18.71 -12.00 27.68
C GLY A 314 18.97 -10.78 26.80
N GLN A 315 20.22 -10.55 26.39
CA GLN A 315 20.62 -9.44 25.49
C GLN A 315 20.57 -9.84 24.01
N VAL A 316 20.43 -11.14 23.73
CA VAL A 316 20.21 -11.69 22.38
C VAL A 316 19.00 -12.63 22.39
N ILE A 317 18.65 -13.18 21.22
CA ILE A 317 17.56 -14.17 21.13
C ILE A 317 17.88 -15.39 22.01
N LYS A 318 16.84 -16.01 22.60
CA LYS A 318 17.01 -17.12 23.55
C LYS A 318 17.82 -18.27 22.98
N GLY A 319 17.65 -18.58 21.69
CA GLY A 319 18.39 -19.64 21.02
C GLY A 319 19.90 -19.36 20.90
N TRP A 320 20.32 -18.09 20.90
CA TRP A 320 21.73 -17.73 20.97
C TRP A 320 22.26 -17.82 22.39
N ASP A 321 21.55 -17.23 23.35
CA ASP A 321 21.90 -17.31 24.77
C ASP A 321 22.13 -18.76 25.20
N GLU A 322 21.28 -19.66 24.73
CA GLU A 322 21.42 -21.09 24.98
C GLU A 322 22.48 -21.74 24.08
N GLY A 323 22.43 -21.52 22.76
CA GLY A 323 23.25 -22.25 21.80
C GLY A 323 24.76 -21.98 21.92
N ILE A 324 25.14 -20.73 22.17
CA ILE A 324 26.56 -20.36 22.33
C ILE A 324 27.13 -20.95 23.63
N LEU A 325 26.31 -21.08 24.70
CA LEU A 325 26.72 -21.74 25.95
C LEU A 325 26.99 -23.25 25.79
N LEU A 326 26.53 -23.86 24.70
CA LEU A 326 26.84 -25.27 24.40
C LEU A 326 28.22 -25.46 23.75
N MET A 327 28.77 -24.39 23.16
CA MET A 327 30.02 -24.39 22.40
C MET A 327 31.25 -24.19 23.30
N LYS A 328 32.42 -24.41 22.71
CA LYS A 328 33.73 -24.01 23.24
C LYS A 328 34.39 -22.97 22.37
N GLU A 329 35.33 -22.23 22.94
CA GLU A 329 36.18 -21.29 22.22
C GLU A 329 36.88 -21.96 21.02
N GLY A 330 36.76 -21.32 19.86
CA GLY A 330 37.25 -21.81 18.56
C GLY A 330 36.29 -22.75 17.83
N GLU A 331 35.19 -23.21 18.43
CA GLU A 331 34.24 -24.10 17.75
C GLU A 331 33.36 -23.36 16.75
N SER A 332 32.97 -24.10 15.71
CA SER A 332 31.92 -23.72 14.77
C SER A 332 30.70 -24.61 14.98
N ALA A 333 29.50 -24.04 14.88
CA ALA A 333 28.26 -24.77 15.02
C ALA A 333 27.17 -24.22 14.09
N THR A 334 26.26 -25.09 13.68
CA THR A 334 24.98 -24.69 13.09
C THR A 334 23.90 -24.82 14.15
N LEU A 335 23.20 -23.72 14.44
CA LEU A 335 22.02 -23.65 15.29
C LEU A 335 20.77 -23.58 14.40
N LEU A 336 19.79 -24.42 14.68
CA LEU A 336 18.46 -24.36 14.08
C LEU A 336 17.47 -23.98 15.19
N ILE A 337 16.98 -22.75 15.11
CA ILE A 337 16.28 -22.06 16.20
C ILE A 337 14.78 -21.97 15.85
N PRO A 338 13.89 -22.63 16.62
CA PRO A 338 12.45 -22.42 16.50
C PRO A 338 12.06 -20.97 16.76
N SER A 339 10.93 -20.55 16.20
CA SER A 339 10.46 -19.16 16.31
C SER A 339 10.36 -18.63 17.74
N GLU A 340 9.89 -19.45 18.69
CA GLU A 340 9.76 -19.10 20.12
C GLU A 340 11.09 -18.84 20.83
N LEU A 341 12.18 -19.40 20.29
CA LEU A 341 13.55 -19.13 20.74
C LEU A 341 14.23 -18.01 19.93
N GLY A 342 13.60 -17.59 18.83
CA GLY A 342 13.99 -16.47 17.98
C GLY A 342 13.11 -15.23 18.22
N TYR A 343 12.44 -14.76 17.16
CA TYR A 343 11.65 -13.52 17.16
C TYR A 343 10.13 -13.71 17.26
N GLY A 344 9.66 -14.96 17.42
CA GLY A 344 8.25 -15.32 17.67
C GLY A 344 7.27 -14.77 16.64
N ALA A 345 6.01 -14.59 17.06
CA ALA A 345 4.92 -14.06 16.24
C ALA A 345 5.11 -12.60 15.76
N ARG A 346 6.15 -11.90 16.25
CA ARG A 346 6.44 -10.53 15.83
C ARG A 346 7.36 -10.47 14.61
N GLY A 347 8.28 -11.42 14.46
CA GLY A 347 9.37 -11.30 13.49
C GLY A 347 10.32 -10.13 13.82
N ALA A 348 11.22 -9.80 12.90
CA ALA A 348 12.20 -8.72 13.10
C ALA A 348 12.70 -8.06 11.81
N GLY A 349 12.98 -6.75 11.91
CA GLY A 349 13.72 -5.99 10.89
C GLY A 349 13.09 -5.90 9.51
N GLY A 350 11.83 -6.34 9.32
CA GLY A 350 11.19 -6.45 8.00
C GLY A 350 11.75 -7.56 7.10
N VAL A 351 12.79 -8.27 7.56
CA VAL A 351 13.48 -9.34 6.83
C VAL A 351 13.27 -10.72 7.46
N ILE A 352 12.85 -10.77 8.73
CA ILE A 352 12.48 -12.01 9.43
C ILE A 352 10.97 -12.03 9.60
N PRO A 353 10.24 -12.94 8.91
CA PRO A 353 8.80 -13.07 9.05
C PRO A 353 8.37 -13.52 10.47
N PRO A 354 7.13 -13.20 10.89
CA PRO A 354 6.50 -13.82 12.05
C PRO A 354 6.60 -15.35 12.03
N ASN A 355 6.87 -15.95 13.19
CA ASN A 355 6.93 -17.40 13.39
C ASN A 355 7.99 -18.13 12.54
N ALA A 356 9.01 -17.42 12.04
CA ALA A 356 10.09 -18.04 11.27
C ALA A 356 11.05 -18.84 12.17
N TRP A 357 11.43 -20.02 11.70
CA TRP A 357 12.62 -20.75 12.13
C TRP A 357 13.86 -20.11 11.51
N LEU A 358 14.95 -20.12 12.27
CA LEU A 358 16.21 -19.48 11.88
C LEU A 358 17.33 -20.51 11.86
N ILE A 359 18.23 -20.37 10.89
CA ILE A 359 19.51 -21.07 10.87
C ILE A 359 20.59 -20.05 11.19
N PHE A 360 21.45 -20.38 12.15
CA PHE A 360 22.65 -19.61 12.43
C PHE A 360 23.87 -20.50 12.32
N ASP A 361 24.73 -20.20 11.37
CA ASP A 361 26.09 -20.75 11.34
C ASP A 361 26.95 -19.80 12.18
N VAL A 362 27.46 -20.29 13.30
CA VAL A 362 28.22 -19.50 14.29
C VAL A 362 29.61 -20.07 14.50
N GLN A 363 30.55 -19.19 14.84
CA GLN A 363 31.89 -19.54 15.30
C GLN A 363 32.19 -18.71 16.55
N LEU A 364 32.47 -19.38 17.66
CA LEU A 364 32.84 -18.74 18.91
C LEU A 364 34.34 -18.44 18.87
N VAL A 365 34.70 -17.16 18.74
CA VAL A 365 36.09 -16.74 18.47
C VAL A 365 36.90 -16.55 19.75
N ASP A 366 36.30 -15.91 20.76
CA ASP A 366 36.98 -15.52 22.00
C ASP A 366 35.96 -15.45 23.15
N ILE A 367 36.44 -15.67 24.37
CA ILE A 367 35.66 -15.61 25.61
C ILE A 367 36.40 -14.72 26.62
N LYS A 368 35.71 -13.70 27.12
CA LYS A 368 36.18 -12.82 28.19
C LYS A 368 35.29 -13.00 29.41
N SER A 369 35.88 -13.46 30.50
CA SER A 369 35.16 -13.69 31.75
C SER A 369 34.48 -12.41 32.25
N ALA A 370 33.24 -12.55 32.72
CA ALA A 370 32.52 -11.49 33.40
C ALA A 370 33.36 -10.94 34.57
N LYS A 371 33.46 -9.61 34.69
CA LYS A 371 34.14 -8.95 35.82
C LYS A 371 33.31 -8.94 37.08
#